data_AF-X1GDS6-F1
#
_entry.id   AF-X1GDS6-F1
#
_cell.length_a   1.000
_cell.length_b   1.000
_cell.length_c   1.000
_cell.angle_alpha   90.00
_cell.angle_beta   90.00
_cell.angle_gamma   90.00
#
_symmetry.space_group_name_H-M   'P 1'
#
loop_
_entity.id
_entity.type
_entity.pdbx_description
1 polymer ?
#
loop_
_entity_poly.entity_id
_entity_poly.type
_entity_poly.pdbx_seq_one_letter_code
_entity_poly.pdbx_strand_id
1 'polypeptide(L)'
;MGMTTEEAIEKAKEAGFSEEEIKKAIEEEKKEGVKPEEKIVEEVVEEEAEEMEAAKAAPPPRAAGIRFFGYDIFNLTPRTFEPLDVGPVDPEYPIGPGDEIIIRLWGEVEDFHSLVVDREGK
;
A
#
# COMPACT_ATOMS: atom_id res chain seq x y z
N MET A 1 35.53 -33.05 -5.05
CA MET A 1 36.86 -32.42 -5.23
C MET A 1 37.00 -32.15 -6.71
N GLY A 2 36.91 -30.87 -7.11
CA GLY A 2 37.02 -30.45 -8.51
C GLY A 2 38.48 -30.48 -8.97
N MET A 3 38.68 -30.60 -10.28
CA MET A 3 40.00 -30.49 -10.90
C MET A 3 40.63 -29.14 -10.54
N THR A 4 41.93 -29.14 -10.27
CA THR A 4 42.64 -27.89 -10.01
C THR A 4 42.69 -27.04 -11.27
N THR A 5 42.78 -25.71 -11.13
CA THR A 5 42.80 -24.78 -12.27
C THR A 5 43.96 -25.04 -13.23
N GLU A 6 45.03 -25.65 -12.74
CA GLU A 6 46.21 -26.01 -13.53
C GLU A 6 45.92 -27.25 -14.40
N GLU A 7 45.29 -28.29 -13.85
CA GLU A 7 44.85 -29.48 -14.61
C GLU A 7 43.82 -29.15 -15.69
N ALA A 8 42.95 -28.17 -15.46
CA ALA A 8 41.96 -27.74 -16.45
C ALA A 8 42.60 -27.05 -17.66
N ILE A 9 43.65 -26.25 -17.43
CA ILE A 9 44.38 -25.55 -18.49
C ILE A 9 45.22 -26.54 -19.32
N GLU A 10 45.84 -27.52 -18.67
CA GLU A 10 46.64 -28.53 -19.36
C GLU A 10 45.78 -29.43 -20.27
N LYS A 11 44.61 -29.86 -19.77
CA LYS A 11 43.65 -30.62 -20.57
C LYS A 11 43.07 -29.83 -21.75
N ALA A 12 42.91 -28.52 -21.60
CA ALA A 12 42.52 -27.65 -22.71
C ALA A 12 43.63 -27.53 -23.77
N LYS A 13 44.90 -27.52 -23.36
CA LYS A 13 46.02 -27.57 -24.31
C LYS A 13 46.08 -28.90 -25.07
N GLU A 14 45.88 -30.03 -24.39
CA GLU A 14 45.81 -31.35 -25.05
C GLU A 14 44.61 -31.47 -26.00
N ALA A 15 43.50 -30.80 -25.69
CA ALA A 15 42.33 -30.69 -26.57
C ALA A 15 42.54 -29.74 -27.77
N GLY A 16 43.73 -29.13 -27.90
CA GLY A 16 44.14 -28.35 -29.06
C GLY A 16 43.88 -26.85 -28.95
N PHE A 17 43.53 -26.33 -27.77
CA PHE A 17 43.32 -24.89 -27.56
C PHE A 17 44.65 -24.18 -27.28
N SER A 18 44.86 -23.03 -27.93
CA SER A 18 46.10 -22.26 -27.77
C SER A 18 46.11 -21.45 -26.47
N GLU A 19 47.31 -21.18 -25.93
CA GLU A 19 47.46 -20.50 -24.62
C GLU A 19 46.86 -19.08 -24.61
N GLU A 20 46.75 -18.45 -25.78
CA GLU A 20 46.18 -17.12 -25.95
C GLU A 20 44.65 -17.14 -25.91
N GLU A 21 44.02 -18.19 -26.46
CA GLU A 21 42.57 -18.37 -26.41
C GLU A 21 42.09 -18.70 -24.99
N ILE A 22 42.87 -19.50 -24.25
CA ILE A 22 42.56 -19.82 -22.86
C ILE A 22 42.67 -18.58 -21.98
N LYS A 23 43.71 -17.73 -22.18
CA LYS A 23 43.85 -16.47 -21.45
C LYS A 23 42.75 -15.47 -21.80
N LYS A 24 42.35 -15.39 -23.07
CA LYS A 24 41.28 -14.49 -23.52
C LYS A 24 39.92 -14.88 -22.91
N ALA A 25 39.61 -16.18 -22.86
CA ALA A 25 38.38 -16.66 -22.24
C ALA A 25 38.32 -16.40 -20.72
N ILE A 26 39.44 -16.57 -20.01
CA ILE A 26 39.53 -16.25 -18.57
C ILE A 26 39.41 -14.74 -18.32
N GLU A 27 39.92 -13.91 -19.24
CA GLU A 27 39.80 -12.45 -19.17
C GLU A 27 38.38 -11.95 -19.53
N GLU A 28 37.69 -12.61 -20.47
CA GLU A 28 36.28 -12.37 -20.80
C GLU A 28 35.36 -12.75 -19.62
N GLU A 29 35.55 -13.89 -18.97
CA GLU A 29 34.81 -14.24 -17.74
C GLU A 29 35.07 -13.24 -16.61
N LYS A 30 36.27 -12.65 -16.53
CA LYS A 30 36.57 -11.62 -15.52
C LYS A 30 35.95 -10.26 -15.85
N LYS A 31 35.63 -9.99 -17.13
CA LYS A 31 34.91 -8.78 -17.58
C LYS A 31 33.38 -8.91 -17.46
N GLU A 32 32.84 -10.12 -17.43
CA GLU A 32 31.41 -10.39 -17.21
C GLU A 32 30.99 -10.41 -15.72
N GLY A 33 31.84 -9.91 -14.83
CA GLY A 33 31.60 -9.88 -13.39
C GLY A 33 31.24 -8.50 -12.82
N VAL A 34 30.39 -7.68 -13.45
CA VAL A 34 29.75 -6.50 -12.79
C VAL A 34 28.32 -6.24 -13.29
N LYS A 35 27.36 -6.69 -12.47
CA LYS A 35 25.95 -6.25 -12.25
C LYS A 35 25.17 -5.56 -13.40
N PRO A 36 24.26 -6.29 -14.07
CA PRO A 36 23.26 -5.72 -14.99
C PRO A 36 21.98 -5.19 -14.31
N GLU A 37 21.76 -5.44 -13.02
CA GLU A 37 20.46 -5.18 -12.37
C GLU A 37 20.19 -3.70 -12.07
N GLU A 38 21.21 -2.85 -11.83
CA GLU A 38 21.02 -1.43 -11.50
C GLU A 38 20.61 -0.56 -12.70
N LYS A 39 21.02 -0.93 -13.92
CA LYS A 39 20.73 -0.13 -15.12
C LYS A 39 19.32 -0.35 -15.66
N ILE A 40 18.78 -1.55 -15.44
CA ILE A 40 17.41 -1.91 -15.88
C ILE A 40 16.39 -1.29 -14.92
N VAL A 41 16.71 -1.19 -13.62
CA VAL A 41 15.82 -0.50 -12.66
C VAL A 41 15.84 1.01 -12.81
N GLU A 42 16.95 1.66 -13.15
CA GLU A 42 16.93 3.13 -13.38
C GLU A 42 16.07 3.53 -14.59
N GLU A 43 16.21 2.82 -15.71
CA GLU A 43 15.46 3.14 -16.95
C GLU A 43 13.95 2.84 -16.81
N VAL A 44 13.60 1.75 -16.10
CA VAL A 44 12.20 1.39 -15.83
C VAL A 44 11.58 2.29 -14.76
N VAL A 45 12.35 2.76 -13.77
CA VAL A 45 11.88 3.69 -12.73
C VAL A 45 11.73 5.11 -13.28
N GLU A 46 12.56 5.55 -14.24
CA GLU A 46 12.36 6.83 -14.93
C GLU A 46 11.13 6.80 -15.85
N GLU A 47 10.88 5.72 -16.61
CA GLU A 47 9.64 5.59 -17.40
C GLU A 47 8.39 5.50 -16.51
N GLU A 48 8.40 4.70 -15.43
CA GLU A 48 7.28 4.64 -14.49
C GLU A 48 7.07 5.97 -13.75
N ALA A 49 8.14 6.72 -13.44
CA ALA A 49 8.02 8.03 -12.80
C ALA A 49 7.50 9.11 -13.75
N GLU A 50 7.89 9.11 -15.03
CA GLU A 50 7.32 10.01 -16.04
C GLU A 50 5.86 9.66 -16.35
N GLU A 51 5.50 8.37 -16.40
CA GLU A 51 4.12 7.95 -16.63
C GLU A 51 3.22 8.25 -15.41
N MET A 52 3.76 8.16 -14.19
CA MET A 52 3.07 8.57 -12.96
C MET A 52 3.00 10.09 -12.75
N GLU A 53 3.99 10.88 -13.20
CA GLU A 53 3.93 12.35 -13.22
C GLU A 53 2.93 12.85 -14.27
N ALA A 54 2.93 12.27 -15.48
CA ALA A 54 1.97 12.60 -16.53
C ALA A 54 0.52 12.23 -16.13
N ALA A 55 0.34 11.12 -15.41
CA ALA A 55 -0.95 10.73 -14.82
C ALA A 55 -1.38 11.64 -13.65
N LYS A 56 -0.46 12.40 -13.05
CA LYS A 56 -0.76 13.36 -11.97
C LYS A 56 -0.98 14.79 -12.47
N ALA A 57 -0.47 15.14 -13.65
CA ALA A 57 -0.49 16.51 -14.18
C ALA A 57 -1.59 16.81 -15.21
N ALA A 58 -2.20 15.80 -15.86
CA ALA A 58 -3.28 16.03 -16.82
C ALA A 58 -4.58 15.36 -16.35
N PRO A 59 -5.65 16.12 -16.04
CA PRO A 59 -6.96 15.50 -15.88
C PRO A 59 -7.31 14.75 -17.17
N PRO A 60 -7.90 13.54 -17.11
CA PRO A 60 -8.35 12.82 -18.30
C PRO A 60 -9.18 13.79 -19.15
N PRO A 61 -9.14 13.70 -20.50
CA PRO A 61 -9.85 14.62 -21.38
C PRO A 61 -11.29 14.70 -20.90
N ARG A 62 -11.58 15.79 -20.19
CA ARG A 62 -12.89 16.01 -19.60
C ARG A 62 -13.81 16.02 -20.79
N ALA A 63 -14.84 15.18 -20.79
CA ALA A 63 -16.05 15.52 -21.51
C ALA A 63 -16.44 16.89 -20.93
N ALA A 64 -16.07 17.98 -21.62
CA ALA A 64 -16.05 19.31 -21.05
C ALA A 64 -17.47 19.66 -20.62
N GLY A 65 -17.75 19.54 -19.31
CA GLY A 65 -19.07 19.78 -18.73
C GLY A 65 -19.70 18.61 -17.97
N ILE A 66 -19.20 17.38 -18.06
CA ILE A 66 -19.73 16.26 -17.26
C ILE A 66 -18.93 16.15 -15.96
N ARG A 67 -19.53 16.58 -14.85
CA ARG A 67 -18.99 16.33 -13.52
C ARG A 67 -19.20 14.87 -13.15
N PHE A 68 -18.21 14.25 -12.55
CA PHE A 68 -18.35 12.92 -11.96
C PHE A 68 -19.39 12.97 -10.84
N PHE A 69 -20.30 12.00 -10.84
CA PHE A 69 -21.29 11.86 -9.78
C PHE A 69 -20.60 11.74 -8.41
N GLY A 70 -21.10 12.47 -7.42
CA GLY A 70 -20.61 12.40 -6.04
C GLY A 70 -19.41 13.28 -5.70
N TYR A 71 -18.67 13.88 -6.64
CA TYR A 71 -17.54 14.76 -6.30
C TYR A 71 -17.95 16.02 -5.54
N ASP A 72 -19.17 16.50 -5.77
CA ASP A 72 -19.70 17.66 -5.06
C ASP A 72 -19.98 17.39 -3.57
N ILE A 73 -20.11 16.12 -3.14
CA ILE A 73 -20.40 15.78 -1.72
C ILE A 73 -19.24 16.17 -0.79
N PHE A 74 -18.01 16.17 -1.31
CA PHE A 74 -16.81 16.49 -0.54
C PHE A 74 -16.53 18.00 -0.49
N ASN A 75 -17.20 18.79 -1.33
CA ASN A 75 -17.13 20.25 -1.32
C ASN A 75 -18.20 20.89 -0.40
N LEU A 76 -19.08 20.08 0.20
CA LEU A 76 -20.07 20.55 1.15
C LEU A 76 -19.37 20.97 2.46
N THR A 77 -19.81 22.07 3.06
CA THR A 77 -19.36 22.48 4.40
C THR A 77 -19.62 21.34 5.40
N PRO A 78 -18.63 20.92 6.21
CA PRO A 78 -18.60 19.63 6.92
C PRO A 78 -19.58 19.48 8.10
N ARG A 79 -20.71 20.19 8.09
CA ARG A 79 -21.69 20.21 9.19
C ARG A 79 -22.34 18.84 9.47
N THR A 80 -22.23 17.88 8.55
CA THR A 80 -22.74 16.50 8.69
C THR A 80 -21.67 15.48 9.12
N PHE A 81 -20.41 15.90 9.24
CA PHE A 81 -19.28 15.08 9.68
C PHE A 81 -18.63 15.62 10.96
N GLU A 82 -19.23 16.63 11.58
CA GLU A 82 -18.85 17.06 12.92
C GLU A 82 -19.05 15.87 13.87
N PRO A 83 -18.04 15.50 14.67
CA PRO A 83 -18.21 14.51 15.73
C PRO A 83 -19.42 14.89 16.58
N LEU A 84 -20.18 13.88 17.01
CA LEU A 84 -21.22 14.11 17.99
C LEU A 84 -20.59 14.73 19.23
N ASP A 85 -21.21 15.80 19.76
CA ASP A 85 -20.78 16.48 21.00
C ASP A 85 -20.83 15.51 22.21
N VAL A 86 -21.60 14.42 22.06
CA VAL A 86 -21.69 13.34 23.04
C VAL A 86 -20.64 12.26 22.76
N GLY A 87 -19.59 12.27 23.56
CA GLY A 87 -18.61 11.18 23.66
C GLY A 87 -19.12 10.00 24.49
N PRO A 88 -18.32 8.92 24.63
CA PRO A 88 -18.66 7.83 25.53
C PRO A 88 -18.76 8.35 26.98
N VAL A 89 -19.84 7.96 27.67
CA VAL A 89 -20.01 8.21 29.10
C VAL A 89 -19.23 7.18 29.91
N ASP A 90 -18.91 7.53 31.16
CA ASP A 90 -18.22 6.63 32.09
C ASP A 90 -19.12 5.42 32.43
N PRO A 91 -18.57 4.19 32.57
CA PRO A 91 -19.35 3.01 32.97
C PRO A 91 -20.07 3.18 34.32
N GLU A 92 -19.50 3.98 35.23
CA GLU A 92 -20.06 4.29 36.54
C GLU A 92 -20.76 5.66 36.57
N TYR A 93 -21.26 6.14 35.43
CA TYR A 93 -21.98 7.42 35.37
C TYR A 93 -23.21 7.43 36.30
N PRO A 94 -23.29 8.38 37.26
CA PRO A 94 -24.43 8.48 38.15
C PRO A 94 -25.62 9.03 37.38
N ILE A 95 -26.65 8.19 37.20
CA ILE A 95 -27.87 8.56 36.51
C ILE A 95 -28.65 9.59 37.34
N GLY A 96 -28.99 10.72 36.70
CA GLY A 96 -29.67 11.85 37.32
C GLY A 96 -31.06 12.14 36.73
N PRO A 97 -31.84 13.01 37.39
CA PRO A 97 -33.15 13.43 36.89
C PRO A 97 -33.01 14.21 35.59
N GLY A 98 -33.80 13.83 34.58
CA GLY A 98 -33.75 14.40 33.23
C GLY A 98 -32.91 13.60 32.24
N ASP A 99 -32.19 12.57 32.71
CA ASP A 99 -31.53 11.61 31.82
C ASP A 99 -32.57 10.69 31.16
N GLU A 100 -32.29 10.28 29.93
CA GLU A 100 -33.14 9.34 29.19
C GLU A 100 -32.41 8.00 28.98
N ILE A 101 -33.06 6.92 29.38
CA ILE A 101 -32.58 5.55 29.21
C ILE A 101 -33.37 4.92 28.07
N ILE A 102 -32.64 4.51 27.03
CA ILE A 102 -33.21 3.82 25.88
C ILE A 102 -32.77 2.36 25.91
N ILE A 103 -33.70 1.45 26.17
CA ILE A 103 -33.48 0.00 26.19
C ILE A 103 -34.05 -0.60 24.91
N ARG A 104 -33.24 -1.42 24.24
CA ARG A 104 -33.59 -2.02 22.97
C ARG A 104 -33.26 -3.51 23.02
N LEU A 105 -34.30 -4.32 22.98
CA LEU A 105 -34.22 -5.77 23.01
C LEU A 105 -34.35 -6.31 21.59
N TRP A 106 -33.50 -7.28 21.25
CA TRP A 106 -33.47 -7.92 19.95
C TRP A 106 -33.29 -9.43 20.11
N GLY A 107 -33.86 -10.22 19.20
CA GLY A 107 -33.74 -11.68 19.21
C GLY A 107 -35.06 -12.35 18.89
N GLU A 108 -35.51 -13.23 19.79
CA GLU A 108 -36.83 -13.88 19.67
C GLU A 108 -37.98 -12.88 19.86
N VAL A 109 -37.77 -11.89 20.72
CA VAL A 109 -38.68 -10.76 20.93
C VAL A 109 -37.92 -9.47 20.67
N GLU A 110 -38.53 -8.59 19.89
CA GLU A 110 -38.05 -7.24 19.64
C GLU A 110 -38.86 -6.27 20.48
N ASP A 111 -38.18 -5.43 21.25
CA ASP A 111 -38.87 -4.44 22.07
C ASP A 111 -38.03 -3.17 22.26
N PHE A 112 -38.71 -2.07 22.53
CA PHE A 112 -38.12 -0.75 22.66
C PHE A 112 -38.77 0.03 23.80
N HIS A 113 -37.94 0.48 24.74
CA HIS A 113 -38.38 1.29 25.88
C HIS A 113 -37.54 2.55 25.97
N SER A 114 -38.22 3.69 26.15
CA SER A 114 -37.63 4.98 26.47
C SER A 114 -38.19 5.43 27.82
N LEU A 115 -37.29 5.66 28.77
CA LEU A 115 -37.60 6.01 30.16
C LEU A 115 -36.86 7.30 30.50
N VAL A 116 -37.58 8.32 30.96
CA VAL A 116 -36.98 9.57 31.44
C VAL A 116 -36.92 9.50 32.96
N VAL A 117 -35.73 9.66 33.51
CA VAL A 117 -35.49 9.53 34.94
C VAL A 117 -36.04 10.74 35.68
N ASP A 118 -36.88 10.50 36.68
CA ASP A 118 -37.40 11.55 37.56
C ASP A 118 -36.49 11.80 38.79
N ARG A 119 -36.88 12.76 39.65
CA ARG A 119 -36.14 13.08 40.88
C ARG A 119 -36.21 11.99 41.95
N GLU A 120 -37.14 11.05 41.80
CA GLU A 120 -37.28 9.87 42.65
C GLU A 120 -36.48 8.67 42.10
N GLY A 121 -35.85 8.82 40.91
CA GLY A 121 -35.07 7.80 40.24
C GLY A 121 -35.92 6.73 39.54
N LYS A 122 -37.16 7.04 39.19
CA LYS A 122 -38.08 6.16 38.46
C LYS A 122 -38.13 6.49 36.98
#